data_AF-A0A7R9HBG8-F1
#
_entry.id   AF-A0A7R9HBG8-F1
#
_cell.length_a   1.000
_cell.length_b   1.000
_cell.length_c   1.000
_cell.angle_alpha   90.00
_cell.angle_beta   90.00
_cell.angle_gamma   90.00
#
_symmetry.space_group_name_H-M   'P 1'
#
loop_
_entity.id
_entity.type
_entity.pdbx_description
1 polymer ?
#
loop_
_entity_poly.entity_id
_entity_poly.type
_entity_poly.pdbx_seq_one_letter_code
_entity_poly.pdbx_strand_id
1 'polypeptide(L)'
;MQVIARIFYCVNRSWSGRISLPELRRSNLLRVIQLLEEEEDINQVTSYFSYEHFYVIYCRFWELDRDHDLFIDRQDLHRHSEHALSTRIIERIFSGAVTRGARQQSDKMSYTEFVWFLLSEEDKTHPTAIEYWFRCMDLDGDGYLSMYELEYFYEEQLQRMEAIGIETLPFEDCLCQMLDMIHPATPGKISLSDLKQCKMTSIFFDTFFNLEKYLDHEQRDPFASQREHDTDGQELREDPNSKSFCDLVSVLNDHFVPKHNEIVQTFTFSKRDQQPNESIVEYVAVLRELANRYNFGTFTNRLLWDRLVQGIMDETVQREMLSKNERKLNEAISMAVSSEAVAQHQRVMRLTSATLVGYQDQETGLLEIHRLSRNHQFQQRGANNQQKKFSKSTKGSTVL
;
A
#
# COMPACT_ATOMS: atom_id res chain seq x y z
N MET A 1 -9.58 -0.65 -11.67
CA MET A 1 -10.39 0.57 -11.40
C MET A 1 -9.53 1.83 -11.36
N GLN A 2 -8.34 1.83 -10.74
CA GLN A 2 -7.47 3.02 -10.67
C GLN A 2 -7.05 3.60 -12.02
N VAL A 3 -6.60 2.79 -12.98
CA VAL A 3 -6.19 3.28 -14.31
C VAL A 3 -7.34 4.03 -14.99
N ILE A 4 -8.57 3.49 -14.89
CA ILE A 4 -9.78 4.16 -15.38
C ILE A 4 -9.97 5.50 -14.66
N ALA A 5 -9.84 5.54 -13.34
CA ALA A 5 -9.94 6.78 -12.57
C ALA A 5 -8.93 7.84 -13.04
N ARG A 6 -7.66 7.46 -13.26
CA ARG A 6 -6.60 8.34 -13.79
C ARG A 6 -6.89 8.83 -15.20
N ILE A 7 -7.37 7.94 -16.08
CA ILE A 7 -7.79 8.32 -17.44
C ILE A 7 -8.89 9.37 -17.37
N PHE A 8 -9.94 9.14 -16.56
CA PHE A 8 -11.01 10.12 -16.41
C PHE A 8 -10.51 11.41 -15.75
N TYR A 9 -9.57 11.34 -14.83
CA TYR A 9 -8.98 12.49 -14.15
C TYR A 9 -8.26 13.42 -15.13
N CYS A 10 -7.47 12.87 -16.05
CA CYS A 10 -6.73 13.66 -17.03
C CYS A 10 -7.55 14.01 -18.28
N VAL A 11 -8.38 13.09 -18.77
CA VAL A 11 -9.05 13.20 -20.07
C VAL A 11 -10.43 13.83 -19.98
N ASN A 12 -11.26 13.45 -18.99
CA ASN A 12 -12.63 13.96 -18.87
C ASN A 12 -12.67 15.32 -18.17
N ARG A 13 -12.19 16.35 -18.88
CA ARG A 13 -12.13 17.74 -18.44
C ARG A 13 -13.49 18.35 -18.16
N SER A 14 -14.56 17.82 -18.73
CA SER A 14 -15.91 18.35 -18.55
C SER A 14 -16.61 17.85 -17.26
N TRP A 15 -15.98 16.96 -16.48
CA TRP A 15 -16.59 16.31 -15.30
C TRP A 15 -17.89 15.54 -15.56
N SER A 16 -18.23 15.27 -16.83
CA SER A 16 -19.50 14.66 -17.23
C SER A 16 -19.61 13.17 -16.88
N GLY A 17 -18.49 12.52 -16.54
CA GLY A 17 -18.40 11.07 -16.44
C GLY A 17 -18.46 10.37 -17.80
N ARG A 18 -18.37 11.12 -18.91
CA ARG A 18 -18.38 10.60 -20.28
C ARG A 18 -17.30 11.28 -21.10
N ILE A 19 -16.26 10.54 -21.49
CA ILE A 19 -15.21 11.05 -22.36
C ILE A 19 -15.77 11.25 -23.77
N SER A 20 -15.80 12.50 -24.20
CA SER A 20 -16.18 12.90 -25.56
C SER A 20 -15.03 12.75 -26.55
N LEU A 21 -15.34 12.67 -27.84
CA LEU A 21 -14.32 12.59 -28.89
C LEU A 21 -13.36 13.80 -28.91
N PRO A 22 -13.82 15.06 -28.71
CA PRO A 22 -12.91 16.19 -28.56
C PRO A 22 -11.97 16.09 -27.36
N GLU A 23 -12.45 15.63 -26.20
CA GLU A 23 -11.60 15.42 -25.02
C GLU A 23 -10.53 14.35 -25.28
N LEU A 24 -10.93 13.22 -25.89
CA LEU A 24 -10.00 12.17 -26.26
C LEU A 24 -8.91 12.68 -27.21
N ARG A 25 -9.29 13.46 -28.24
CA ARG A 25 -8.35 14.03 -29.22
C ARG A 25 -7.38 15.05 -28.63
N ARG A 26 -7.78 15.78 -27.59
CA ARG A 26 -6.92 16.77 -26.91
C ARG A 26 -5.99 16.13 -25.87
N SER A 27 -6.29 14.90 -25.46
CA SER A 27 -5.47 14.15 -24.52
C SER A 27 -4.32 13.40 -25.20
N ASN A 28 -3.35 12.96 -24.41
CA ASN A 28 -2.29 12.06 -24.84
C ASN A 28 -2.68 10.56 -24.74
N LEU A 29 -3.93 10.21 -24.40
CA LEU A 29 -4.33 8.82 -24.11
C LEU A 29 -3.99 7.85 -25.24
N LEU A 30 -4.34 8.17 -26.49
CA LEU A 30 -4.09 7.28 -27.63
C LEU A 30 -2.60 7.11 -27.91
N ARG A 31 -1.80 8.18 -27.75
CA ARG A 31 -0.34 8.12 -27.88
C ARG A 31 0.27 7.23 -26.79
N VAL A 32 -0.22 7.35 -25.56
CA VAL A 32 0.26 6.53 -24.44
C VAL A 32 -0.16 5.07 -24.61
N ILE A 33 -1.35 4.78 -25.16
CA ILE A 33 -1.76 3.41 -25.48
C ILE A 33 -0.83 2.80 -26.55
N GLN A 34 -0.45 3.57 -27.58
CA GLN A 34 0.49 3.08 -28.58
C GLN A 34 1.86 2.78 -27.98
N LEU A 35 2.34 3.60 -27.04
CA LEU A 35 3.59 3.38 -26.34
C LEU A 35 3.63 2.06 -25.55
N LEU A 36 2.47 1.54 -25.10
CA LEU A 36 2.40 0.25 -24.39
C LEU A 36 2.81 -0.95 -25.24
N GLU A 37 2.79 -0.84 -26.57
CA GLU A 37 3.25 -1.91 -27.46
C GLU A 37 4.78 -1.94 -27.59
N GLU A 38 5.44 -0.80 -27.31
CA GLU A 38 6.88 -0.62 -27.47
C GLU A 38 7.63 -0.73 -26.12
N GLU A 39 7.03 -0.25 -25.04
CA GLU A 39 7.65 -0.24 -23.71
C GLU A 39 7.37 -1.54 -22.93
N GLU A 40 8.42 -2.33 -22.68
CA GLU A 40 8.33 -3.57 -21.89
C GLU A 40 8.13 -3.30 -20.38
N ASP A 41 8.70 -2.20 -19.86
CA ASP A 41 8.52 -1.79 -18.46
C ASP A 41 7.35 -0.80 -18.33
N ILE A 42 6.22 -1.32 -17.83
CA ILE A 42 4.99 -0.56 -17.62
C ILE A 42 5.19 0.66 -16.71
N ASN A 43 6.22 0.68 -15.87
CA ASN A 43 6.49 1.78 -14.95
C ASN A 43 7.09 3.01 -15.65
N GLN A 44 7.71 2.84 -16.81
CA GLN A 44 8.13 3.96 -17.67
C GLN A 44 6.92 4.73 -18.24
N VAL A 45 5.76 4.07 -18.32
CA VAL A 45 4.50 4.68 -18.80
C VAL A 45 3.76 5.36 -17.65
N THR A 46 4.33 6.47 -17.18
CA THR A 46 3.93 7.18 -15.95
C THR A 46 2.55 7.84 -16.00
N SER A 47 2.04 8.20 -17.18
CA SER A 47 0.81 9.00 -17.34
C SER A 47 -0.45 8.31 -16.80
N TYR A 48 -0.63 7.01 -17.06
CA TYR A 48 -1.86 6.29 -16.69
C TYR A 48 -1.60 4.90 -16.12
N PHE A 49 -0.62 4.18 -16.68
CA PHE A 49 -0.50 2.73 -16.55
C PHE A 49 0.58 2.26 -15.56
N SER A 50 1.49 3.15 -15.15
CA SER A 50 2.54 2.82 -14.16
C SER A 50 1.98 2.09 -12.94
N TYR A 51 2.55 0.90 -12.71
CA TYR A 51 2.16 0.03 -11.60
C TYR A 51 2.73 0.55 -10.28
N GLU A 52 3.87 1.23 -10.29
CA GLU A 52 4.40 1.94 -9.11
C GLU A 52 3.42 3.01 -8.61
N HIS A 53 2.90 3.85 -9.51
CA HIS A 53 1.84 4.81 -9.16
C HIS A 53 0.56 4.11 -8.66
N PHE A 54 0.26 2.91 -9.17
CA PHE A 54 -0.83 2.11 -8.64
C PHE A 54 -0.57 1.71 -7.19
N TYR A 55 0.59 1.14 -6.93
CA TYR A 55 0.95 0.59 -5.64
C TYR A 55 1.01 1.67 -4.54
N VAL A 56 1.60 2.83 -4.82
CA VAL A 56 1.66 3.95 -3.86
C VAL A 56 0.25 4.38 -3.44
N ILE A 57 -0.66 4.60 -4.40
CA ILE A 57 -2.03 5.01 -4.12
C ILE A 57 -2.79 3.93 -3.35
N TYR A 58 -2.60 2.67 -3.70
CA TYR A 58 -3.20 1.55 -2.99
C TYR A 58 -2.69 1.44 -1.54
N CYS A 59 -1.39 1.57 -1.30
CA CYS A 59 -0.82 1.56 0.05
C CYS A 59 -1.40 2.68 0.92
N ARG A 60 -1.50 3.91 0.38
CA ARG A 60 -2.12 5.03 1.10
C ARG A 60 -3.58 4.78 1.45
N PHE A 61 -4.35 4.17 0.55
CA PHE A 61 -5.72 3.78 0.84
C PHE A 61 -5.78 2.72 1.95
N TRP A 62 -4.98 1.67 1.82
CA TRP A 62 -4.94 0.54 2.75
C TRP A 62 -4.51 0.96 4.17
N GLU A 63 -3.63 1.95 4.29
CA GLU A 63 -3.22 2.52 5.59
C GLU A 63 -4.38 3.19 6.34
N LEU A 64 -5.35 3.73 5.60
CA LEU A 64 -6.51 4.45 6.15
C LEU A 64 -7.69 3.50 6.41
N ASP A 65 -7.98 2.58 5.48
CA ASP A 65 -9.04 1.55 5.55
C ASP A 65 -8.65 0.40 6.51
N ARG A 66 -8.73 0.66 7.81
CA ARG A 66 -8.33 -0.28 8.87
C ARG A 66 -9.34 -1.40 9.12
N ASP A 67 -10.62 -1.16 8.87
CA ASP A 67 -11.69 -2.15 8.97
C ASP A 67 -11.86 -2.97 7.69
N HIS A 68 -11.12 -2.63 6.63
CA HIS A 68 -11.04 -3.35 5.36
C HIS A 68 -12.40 -3.46 4.66
N ASP A 69 -13.22 -2.43 4.78
CA ASP A 69 -14.55 -2.37 4.18
C ASP A 69 -14.54 -1.80 2.75
N LEU A 70 -13.34 -1.41 2.25
CA LEU A 70 -13.08 -0.79 0.96
C LEU A 70 -13.66 0.61 0.80
N PHE A 71 -13.93 1.28 1.92
CA PHE A 71 -14.32 2.67 1.99
C PHE A 71 -13.46 3.44 3.00
N ILE A 72 -13.45 4.76 2.85
CA ILE A 72 -12.77 5.70 3.75
C ILE A 72 -13.82 6.68 4.26
N ASP A 73 -14.00 6.77 5.56
CA ASP A 73 -14.86 7.79 6.17
C ASP A 73 -14.10 9.08 6.50
N ARG A 74 -14.79 10.06 7.08
CA ARG A 74 -14.19 11.35 7.46
C ARG A 74 -13.05 11.20 8.48
N GLN A 75 -13.18 10.27 9.43
CA GLN A 75 -12.19 10.05 10.48
C GLN A 75 -10.97 9.31 9.95
N ASP A 76 -11.17 8.41 8.99
CA ASP A 76 -10.10 7.78 8.23
C ASP A 76 -9.31 8.85 7.47
N LEU A 77 -9.99 9.68 6.67
CA LEU A 77 -9.34 10.70 5.86
C LEU A 77 -8.63 11.77 6.71
N HIS A 78 -9.17 12.10 7.89
CA HIS A 78 -8.53 13.05 8.80
C HIS A 78 -7.17 12.58 9.29
N ARG A 79 -6.91 11.26 9.34
CA ARG A 79 -5.60 10.69 9.72
C ARG A 79 -4.58 10.70 8.59
N HIS A 80 -4.98 11.07 7.36
CA HIS A 80 -4.08 11.19 6.23
C HIS A 80 -3.05 12.31 6.46
N SER A 81 -1.79 12.05 6.11
CA SER A 81 -0.65 12.98 6.24
C SER A 81 -0.62 13.71 7.59
N GLU A 82 -0.66 12.96 8.68
CA GLU A 82 -0.60 13.50 10.05
C GLU A 82 -1.64 14.60 10.37
N HIS A 83 -2.82 14.53 9.76
CA HIS A 83 -3.87 15.54 9.87
C HIS A 83 -3.51 16.88 9.20
N ALA A 84 -2.75 16.85 8.10
CA ALA A 84 -2.35 18.03 7.33
C ALA A 84 -3.55 18.86 6.84
N LEU A 85 -4.61 18.19 6.37
CA LEU A 85 -5.82 18.86 5.87
C LEU A 85 -6.76 19.28 7.00
N SER A 86 -7.37 20.46 6.84
CA SER A 86 -8.36 20.99 7.77
C SER A 86 -9.64 20.13 7.80
N THR A 87 -10.33 20.11 8.94
CA THR A 87 -11.60 19.39 9.07
C THR A 87 -12.67 19.99 8.17
N ARG A 88 -12.73 21.32 8.01
CA ARG A 88 -13.65 22.00 7.09
C ARG A 88 -13.46 21.53 5.64
N ILE A 89 -12.22 21.39 5.15
CA ILE A 89 -12.02 20.92 3.77
C ILE A 89 -12.36 19.44 3.61
N ILE A 90 -12.08 18.61 4.64
CA ILE A 90 -12.49 17.20 4.64
C ILE A 90 -14.01 17.09 4.55
N GLU A 91 -14.77 17.86 5.33
CA GLU A 91 -16.23 17.89 5.25
C GLU A 91 -16.72 18.22 3.83
N ARG A 92 -16.04 19.16 3.16
CA ARG A 92 -16.36 19.53 1.77
C ARG A 92 -16.12 18.41 0.77
N ILE A 93 -15.08 17.58 0.96
CA ILE A 93 -14.85 16.40 0.12
C ILE A 93 -16.06 15.44 0.18
N PHE A 94 -16.63 15.24 1.37
CA PHE A 94 -17.79 14.36 1.59
C PHE A 94 -19.15 15.04 1.33
N SER A 95 -19.18 16.34 1.02
CA SER A 95 -20.42 17.11 0.85
C SER A 95 -21.16 16.86 -0.47
N GLY A 96 -20.51 16.18 -1.42
CA GLY A 96 -21.02 16.05 -2.79
C GLY A 96 -20.37 17.01 -3.80
N ALA A 97 -19.49 17.91 -3.36
CA ALA A 97 -18.81 18.88 -4.22
C ALA A 97 -17.96 18.23 -5.33
N VAL A 98 -17.34 17.08 -5.01
CA VAL A 98 -16.37 16.38 -5.86
C VAL A 98 -16.70 14.91 -6.11
N THR A 99 -17.77 14.39 -5.50
CA THR A 99 -18.23 13.00 -5.74
C THR A 99 -19.09 12.93 -7.00
N ARG A 100 -18.96 11.81 -7.73
CA ARG A 100 -19.64 11.61 -9.02
C ARG A 100 -20.85 10.68 -8.86
N GLY A 101 -22.01 11.11 -9.36
CA GLY A 101 -23.22 10.28 -9.48
C GLY A 101 -24.24 10.50 -8.35
N ALA A 102 -25.29 9.67 -8.32
CA ALA A 102 -26.45 9.84 -7.44
C ALA A 102 -26.18 9.56 -5.93
N ARG A 103 -24.94 9.25 -5.55
CA ARG A 103 -24.51 9.02 -4.15
C ARG A 103 -23.97 10.31 -3.51
N GLN A 104 -24.68 11.42 -3.69
CA GLN A 104 -24.29 12.74 -3.20
C GLN A 104 -24.26 12.88 -1.66
N GLN A 105 -24.56 11.81 -0.90
CA GLN A 105 -24.77 11.83 0.56
C GLN A 105 -24.26 10.53 1.23
N SER A 106 -23.13 10.01 0.77
CA SER A 106 -22.44 8.93 1.50
C SER A 106 -21.44 9.55 2.47
N ASP A 107 -21.49 9.19 3.75
CA ASP A 107 -20.45 9.52 4.75
C ASP A 107 -19.11 8.80 4.50
N LYS A 108 -19.04 8.01 3.41
CA LYS A 108 -17.94 7.15 3.02
C LYS A 108 -17.56 7.38 1.56
N MET A 109 -16.26 7.42 1.29
CA MET A 109 -15.65 7.54 -0.03
C MET A 109 -15.16 6.17 -0.50
N SER A 110 -15.39 5.84 -1.77
CA SER A 110 -14.87 4.63 -2.40
C SER A 110 -13.40 4.79 -2.78
N TYR A 111 -12.71 3.67 -3.03
CA TYR A 111 -11.35 3.69 -3.60
C TYR A 111 -11.21 4.56 -4.86
N THR A 112 -12.24 4.62 -5.72
CA THR A 112 -12.19 5.46 -6.94
C THR A 112 -12.18 6.94 -6.60
N GLU A 113 -12.96 7.35 -5.59
CA GLU A 113 -12.99 8.74 -5.11
C GLU A 113 -11.70 9.09 -4.37
N PHE A 114 -11.16 8.14 -3.60
CA PHE A 114 -9.87 8.33 -2.94
C PHE A 114 -8.72 8.56 -3.94
N VAL A 115 -8.70 7.86 -5.07
CA VAL A 115 -7.72 8.12 -6.14
C VAL A 115 -7.82 9.57 -6.62
N TRP A 116 -9.02 10.12 -6.80
CA TRP A 116 -9.23 11.51 -7.22
C TRP A 116 -8.77 12.52 -6.17
N PHE A 117 -9.08 12.23 -4.91
CA PHE A 117 -8.59 13.00 -3.77
C PHE A 117 -7.06 13.02 -3.76
N LEU A 118 -6.41 11.86 -3.75
CA LEU A 118 -4.97 11.76 -3.58
C LEU A 118 -4.22 12.39 -4.75
N LEU A 119 -4.66 12.18 -5.99
CA LEU A 119 -4.07 12.86 -7.15
C LEU A 119 -4.19 14.39 -7.07
N SER A 120 -5.29 14.90 -6.49
CA SER A 120 -5.50 16.34 -6.35
C SER A 120 -4.74 16.93 -5.15
N GLU A 121 -4.51 16.14 -4.11
CA GLU A 121 -3.73 16.55 -2.92
C GLU A 121 -2.24 16.64 -3.25
N GLU A 122 -1.71 15.64 -3.95
CA GLU A 122 -0.28 15.51 -4.31
C GLU A 122 0.16 16.61 -5.30
N ASP A 123 -0.66 16.92 -6.31
CA ASP A 123 -0.37 17.96 -7.31
C ASP A 123 -1.53 18.95 -7.45
N LYS A 124 -1.51 19.99 -6.62
CA LYS A 124 -2.49 21.09 -6.64
C LYS A 124 -2.33 22.05 -7.83
N THR A 125 -1.30 21.88 -8.67
CA THR A 125 -1.09 22.69 -9.88
C THR A 125 -1.78 22.07 -11.10
N HIS A 126 -2.09 20.77 -11.05
CA HIS A 126 -2.79 20.10 -12.13
C HIS A 126 -4.17 20.74 -12.37
N PRO A 127 -4.60 21.01 -13.63
CA PRO A 127 -5.86 21.71 -13.88
C PRO A 127 -7.10 21.01 -13.30
N THR A 128 -7.08 19.67 -13.14
CA THR A 128 -8.18 18.94 -12.46
C THR A 128 -8.15 19.13 -10.96
N ALA A 129 -6.96 19.22 -10.35
CA ALA A 129 -6.82 19.47 -8.92
C ALA A 129 -7.30 20.87 -8.56
N ILE A 130 -6.97 21.87 -9.39
CA ILE A 130 -7.49 23.23 -9.23
C ILE A 130 -9.02 23.24 -9.26
N GLU A 131 -9.64 22.54 -10.23
CA GLU A 131 -11.09 22.38 -10.29
C GLU A 131 -11.66 21.63 -9.08
N TYR A 132 -10.97 20.58 -8.60
CA TYR A 132 -11.36 19.78 -7.45
C TYR A 132 -11.42 20.64 -6.17
N TRP A 133 -10.34 21.35 -5.86
CA TRP A 133 -10.25 22.17 -4.65
C TRP A 133 -11.12 23.42 -4.75
N PHE A 134 -11.22 24.03 -5.93
CA PHE A 134 -12.16 25.13 -6.15
C PHE A 134 -13.60 24.71 -5.82
N ARG A 135 -14.06 23.54 -6.30
CA ARG A 135 -15.40 23.02 -5.97
C ARG A 135 -15.59 22.77 -4.48
N CYS A 136 -14.54 22.33 -3.77
CA CYS A 136 -14.60 22.17 -2.33
C CYS A 136 -14.71 23.52 -1.62
N MET A 137 -14.00 24.55 -2.08
CA MET A 137 -13.98 25.87 -1.44
C MET A 137 -15.17 26.76 -1.79
N ASP A 138 -15.74 26.59 -2.98
CA ASP A 138 -16.97 27.25 -3.42
C ASP A 138 -18.17 26.63 -2.68
N LEU A 139 -18.54 27.27 -1.56
CA LEU A 139 -19.53 26.76 -0.61
C LEU A 139 -20.95 26.89 -1.17
N ASP A 140 -21.23 28.01 -1.83
CA ASP A 140 -22.55 28.32 -2.38
C ASP A 140 -22.72 27.89 -3.85
N GLY A 141 -21.62 27.56 -4.54
CA GLY A 141 -21.63 27.08 -5.92
C GLY A 141 -21.83 28.20 -6.94
N ASP A 142 -21.58 29.46 -6.59
CA ASP A 142 -21.78 30.62 -7.47
C ASP A 142 -20.67 30.77 -8.55
N GLY A 143 -19.59 29.98 -8.44
CA GLY A 143 -18.46 30.00 -9.36
C GLY A 143 -17.37 31.01 -9.01
N TYR A 144 -17.41 31.60 -7.82
CA TYR A 144 -16.41 32.51 -7.27
C TYR A 144 -16.08 32.15 -5.82
N LEU A 145 -14.85 32.41 -5.38
CA LEU A 145 -14.48 32.41 -3.97
C LEU A 145 -14.61 33.83 -3.45
N SER A 146 -15.58 34.02 -2.56
CA SER A 146 -15.85 35.24 -1.82
C SER A 146 -14.96 35.37 -0.59
N MET A 147 -14.84 36.58 -0.05
CA MET A 147 -14.10 36.81 1.21
C MET A 147 -14.65 35.97 2.37
N TYR A 148 -15.97 35.77 2.42
CA TYR A 148 -16.61 34.97 3.45
C TYR A 148 -16.14 33.50 3.42
N GLU A 149 -16.05 32.91 2.22
CA GLU A 149 -15.60 31.52 2.08
C GLU A 149 -14.11 31.36 2.39
N LEU A 150 -13.29 32.33 1.98
CA LEU A 150 -11.87 32.34 2.30
C LEU A 150 -11.64 32.48 3.81
N GLU A 151 -12.35 33.40 4.47
CA GLU A 151 -12.31 33.57 5.92
C GLU A 151 -12.76 32.30 6.63
N TYR A 152 -13.82 31.64 6.13
CA TYR A 152 -14.29 30.37 6.66
C TYR A 152 -13.20 29.29 6.63
N PHE A 153 -12.42 29.11 5.58
CA PHE A 153 -11.33 28.12 5.64
C PHE A 153 -10.16 28.60 6.52
N TYR A 154 -9.82 29.88 6.44
CA TYR A 154 -8.67 30.44 7.14
C TYR A 154 -8.84 30.48 8.66
N GLU A 155 -10.05 30.66 9.17
CA GLU A 155 -10.32 30.67 10.61
C GLU A 155 -9.88 29.37 11.30
N GLU A 156 -10.09 28.21 10.66
CA GLU A 156 -9.60 26.94 11.19
C GLU A 156 -8.07 26.84 11.11
N GLN A 157 -7.46 27.36 10.03
CA GLN A 157 -6.00 27.39 9.91
C GLN A 157 -5.35 28.22 11.01
N LEU A 158 -5.94 29.38 11.35
CA LEU A 158 -5.49 30.20 12.48
C LEU A 158 -5.50 29.41 13.79
N GLN A 159 -6.62 28.75 14.10
CA GLN A 159 -6.75 27.93 15.31
C GLN A 159 -5.70 26.80 15.36
N ARG A 160 -5.41 26.17 14.22
CA ARG A 160 -4.42 25.10 14.13
C ARG A 160 -2.99 25.61 14.29
N MET A 161 -2.66 26.78 13.74
CA MET A 161 -1.36 27.43 13.91
C MET A 161 -1.14 27.90 15.35
N GLU A 162 -2.16 28.50 15.97
CA GLU A 162 -2.13 28.93 17.38
C GLU A 162 -1.91 27.72 18.31
N ALA A 163 -2.54 26.58 18.02
CA ALA A 163 -2.41 25.37 18.82
C ALA A 163 -0.98 24.80 18.87
N ILE A 164 -0.17 25.08 17.84
CA ILE A 164 1.26 24.70 17.77
C ILE A 164 2.21 25.87 18.10
N GLY A 165 1.66 27.02 18.50
CA GLY A 165 2.42 28.19 18.94
C GLY A 165 3.08 28.99 17.82
N ILE A 166 2.56 28.90 16.60
CA ILE A 166 3.03 29.69 15.45
C ILE A 166 2.32 31.04 15.43
N GLU A 167 3.08 32.11 15.20
CA GLU A 167 2.53 33.45 15.04
C GLU A 167 1.71 33.52 13.75
N THR A 168 0.45 33.92 13.88
CA THR A 168 -0.50 33.92 12.77
C THR A 168 -0.66 35.29 12.14
N LEU A 169 -0.82 35.32 10.83
CA LEU A 169 -1.17 36.54 10.10
C LEU A 169 -2.69 36.79 10.14
N PRO A 170 -3.18 38.00 10.48
CA PRO A 170 -4.61 38.32 10.41
C PRO A 170 -5.20 38.07 9.02
N PHE A 171 -6.49 37.72 8.95
CA PHE A 171 -7.15 37.40 7.68
C PHE A 171 -7.06 38.52 6.65
N GLU A 172 -7.22 39.79 7.06
CA GLU A 172 -7.16 40.93 6.13
C GLU A 172 -5.79 41.03 5.42
N ASP A 173 -4.70 40.80 6.16
CA ASP A 173 -3.34 40.83 5.62
C ASP A 173 -3.06 39.61 4.74
N CYS A 174 -3.48 38.42 5.16
CA CYS A 174 -3.41 37.20 4.36
C CYS A 174 -4.18 37.34 3.04
N LEU A 175 -5.40 37.88 3.11
CA LEU A 175 -6.25 38.12 1.95
C LEU A 175 -5.57 39.08 0.97
N CYS A 176 -4.95 40.16 1.44
CA CYS A 176 -4.20 41.07 0.58
C CYS A 176 -3.06 40.33 -0.15
N GLN A 177 -2.27 39.54 0.56
CA GLN A 177 -1.19 38.73 -0.05
C GLN A 177 -1.73 37.75 -1.10
N MET A 178 -2.84 37.08 -0.83
CA MET A 178 -3.45 36.13 -1.77
C MET A 178 -4.02 36.82 -3.00
N LEU A 179 -4.65 38.00 -2.84
CA LEU A 179 -5.16 38.80 -3.95
C LEU A 179 -4.03 39.37 -4.80
N ASP A 180 -2.94 39.81 -4.18
CA ASP A 180 -1.72 40.25 -4.87
C ASP A 180 -0.99 39.09 -5.55
N MET A 181 -1.14 37.85 -5.08
CA MET A 181 -0.57 36.69 -5.77
C MET A 181 -1.42 36.28 -6.97
N ILE A 182 -2.75 36.25 -6.82
CA ILE A 182 -3.68 35.74 -7.83
C ILE A 182 -4.00 36.79 -8.91
N HIS A 183 -4.03 38.06 -8.55
CA HIS A 183 -4.46 39.17 -9.42
C HIS A 183 -5.81 38.88 -10.11
N PRO A 184 -6.91 38.70 -9.34
CA PRO A 184 -8.19 38.31 -9.92
C PRO A 184 -8.72 39.37 -10.88
N ALA A 185 -9.35 38.92 -11.98
CA ALA A 185 -9.91 39.82 -12.98
C ALA A 185 -11.03 40.72 -12.42
N THR A 186 -11.78 40.23 -11.43
CA THR A 186 -12.79 41.00 -10.70
C THR A 186 -12.33 41.25 -9.27
N PRO A 187 -12.19 42.51 -8.82
CA PRO A 187 -11.76 42.79 -7.45
C PRO A 187 -12.67 42.16 -6.39
N GLY A 188 -12.06 41.51 -5.40
CA GLY A 188 -12.75 40.91 -4.26
C GLY A 188 -13.49 39.59 -4.53
N LYS A 189 -13.39 39.02 -5.74
CA LYS A 189 -13.91 37.70 -6.08
C LYS A 189 -12.90 36.91 -6.91
N ILE A 190 -12.55 35.71 -6.47
CA ILE A 190 -11.58 34.86 -7.18
C ILE A 190 -12.34 33.80 -7.98
N SER A 191 -12.20 33.81 -9.30
CA SER A 191 -12.80 32.78 -10.16
C SER A 191 -11.87 31.58 -10.35
N LEU A 192 -12.42 30.45 -10.77
CA LEU A 192 -11.64 29.29 -11.21
C LEU A 192 -10.65 29.65 -12.34
N SER A 193 -11.01 30.59 -13.21
CA SER A 193 -10.14 31.04 -14.29
C SER A 193 -8.91 31.77 -13.75
N ASP A 194 -9.07 32.59 -12.71
CA ASP A 194 -7.97 33.32 -12.08
C ASP A 194 -6.97 32.32 -11.47
N LEU A 195 -7.46 31.33 -10.73
CA LEU A 195 -6.61 30.27 -10.16
C LEU A 195 -5.90 29.41 -11.21
N LYS A 196 -6.50 29.16 -12.38
CA LYS A 196 -5.83 28.43 -13.46
C LYS A 196 -4.74 29.24 -14.18
N GLN A 197 -4.84 30.57 -14.12
CA GLN A 197 -3.84 31.47 -14.72
C GLN A 197 -2.69 31.76 -13.75
N CYS A 198 -2.94 31.69 -12.44
CA CYS A 198 -1.90 31.81 -11.43
C CYS A 198 -1.01 30.55 -11.40
N LYS A 199 0.32 30.74 -11.35
CA LYS A 199 1.30 29.64 -11.23
C LYS A 199 1.52 29.19 -9.79
N MET A 200 1.09 30.00 -8.82
CA MET A 200 1.30 29.79 -7.38
C MET A 200 0.03 29.29 -6.69
N THR A 201 -0.87 28.67 -7.44
CA THR A 201 -2.18 28.22 -6.95
C THR A 201 -2.09 27.13 -5.88
N SER A 202 -1.02 26.33 -5.87
CA SER A 202 -0.75 25.38 -4.78
C SER A 202 -0.59 26.10 -3.44
N ILE A 203 0.17 27.19 -3.40
CA ILE A 203 0.39 28.00 -2.21
C ILE A 203 -0.94 28.57 -1.71
N PHE A 204 -1.76 29.11 -2.63
CA PHE A 204 -3.10 29.58 -2.28
C PHE A 204 -3.91 28.52 -1.55
N PHE A 205 -4.01 27.31 -2.11
CA PHE A 205 -4.78 26.23 -1.48
C PHE A 205 -4.18 25.78 -0.14
N ASP A 206 -2.86 25.65 -0.07
CA ASP A 206 -2.18 25.20 1.15
C ASP A 206 -2.39 26.21 2.29
N THR A 207 -2.33 27.53 2.01
CA THR A 207 -2.64 28.60 2.99
C THR A 207 -4.01 28.42 3.65
N PHE A 208 -5.04 28.06 2.89
CA PHE A 208 -6.40 27.97 3.40
C PHE A 208 -6.75 26.64 4.06
N PHE A 209 -6.09 25.53 3.75
CA PHE A 209 -6.52 24.24 4.30
C PHE A 209 -5.46 23.14 4.47
N ASN A 210 -4.20 23.36 4.09
CA ASN A 210 -3.13 22.37 4.29
C ASN A 210 -1.99 22.97 5.12
N LEU A 211 -2.03 22.71 6.43
CA LEU A 211 -1.09 23.31 7.37
C LEU A 211 0.35 22.85 7.14
N GLU A 212 0.57 21.54 6.92
CA GLU A 212 1.91 20.99 6.72
C GLU A 212 2.61 21.63 5.51
N LYS A 213 1.94 21.60 4.35
CA LYS A 213 2.50 22.18 3.11
C LYS A 213 2.61 23.70 3.19
N TYR A 214 1.70 24.37 3.90
CA TYR A 214 1.82 25.82 4.16
C TYR A 214 3.11 26.16 4.93
N LEU A 215 3.41 25.42 6.00
CA LEU A 215 4.62 25.64 6.79
C LEU A 215 5.90 25.36 5.99
N ASP A 216 5.87 24.36 5.09
CA ASP A 216 6.98 24.11 4.17
C ASP A 216 7.23 25.27 3.20
N HIS A 217 6.18 25.95 2.75
CA HIS A 217 6.31 27.13 1.88
C HIS A 217 6.84 28.36 2.62
N GLU A 218 6.42 28.58 3.87
CA GLU A 218 6.91 29.69 4.72
C GLU A 218 8.39 29.51 5.08
N GLN A 219 8.84 28.27 5.26
CA GLN A 219 10.24 27.96 5.58
C GLN A 219 11.16 27.95 4.35
N ARG A 220 10.60 27.89 3.13
CA ARG A 220 11.37 27.96 1.90
C ARG A 220 11.87 29.39 1.69
N ASP A 221 13.19 29.52 1.52
CA ASP A 221 13.85 30.77 1.14
C ASP A 221 13.17 31.36 -0.12
N PRO A 222 12.75 32.65 -0.13
CA PRO A 222 12.19 33.33 -1.30
C PRO A 222 13.03 33.20 -2.58
N PHE A 223 14.33 32.95 -2.45
CA PHE A 223 15.28 32.75 -3.56
C PHE A 223 15.41 31.29 -4.03
N ALA A 224 14.67 30.35 -3.46
CA ALA A 224 14.66 28.93 -3.87
C ALA A 224 13.73 28.72 -5.08
N SER A 225 12.52 29.28 -5.06
CA SER A 225 11.51 29.10 -6.10
C SER A 225 11.89 29.74 -7.45
N GLN A 226 12.71 30.79 -7.45
CA GLN A 226 13.28 31.37 -8.67
C GLN A 226 14.27 30.42 -9.36
N ARG A 227 15.00 29.59 -8.60
CA ARG A 227 15.92 28.59 -9.19
C ARG A 227 15.19 27.41 -9.80
N GLU A 228 14.01 27.06 -9.28
CA GLU A 228 13.15 26.00 -9.84
C GLU A 228 12.40 26.44 -11.11
N HIS A 229 12.08 27.72 -11.25
CA HIS A 229 11.46 28.25 -12.48
C HIS A 229 12.48 28.60 -13.59
N ASP A 230 13.74 28.87 -13.24
CA ASP A 230 14.83 29.09 -14.21
C ASP A 230 15.52 27.80 -14.69
N THR A 231 15.28 26.66 -14.03
CA THR A 231 15.92 25.37 -14.38
C THR A 231 15.33 24.66 -15.60
N ASP A 232 14.26 25.18 -16.19
CA ASP A 232 13.72 24.68 -17.47
C ASP A 232 14.20 25.50 -18.69
N GLY A 233 15.15 26.44 -18.49
CA GLY A 233 15.54 27.43 -19.51
C GLY A 233 17.03 27.55 -19.85
N GLN A 234 17.97 27.09 -19.02
CA GLN A 234 19.42 27.24 -19.29
C GLN A 234 20.25 26.06 -18.74
N GLU A 235 20.14 24.88 -19.34
CA GLU A 235 21.31 24.01 -19.39
C GLU A 235 22.29 24.60 -20.41
N LEU A 236 23.41 25.12 -19.90
CA LEU A 236 24.61 25.35 -20.70
C LEU A 236 24.98 24.01 -21.35
N ARG A 237 24.63 23.84 -22.63
CA ARG A 237 25.05 22.69 -23.43
C ARG A 237 26.57 22.72 -23.57
N GLU A 238 27.26 22.08 -22.63
CA GLU A 238 28.67 21.75 -22.77
C GLU A 238 28.83 20.70 -23.88
N ASP A 239 29.83 20.91 -24.75
CA ASP A 239 30.09 20.05 -25.91
C ASP A 239 30.43 18.61 -25.44
N PRO A 240 29.62 17.60 -25.81
CA PRO A 240 29.84 16.20 -25.42
C PRO A 240 31.22 15.66 -25.84
N ASN A 241 31.83 16.23 -26.88
CA ASN A 241 33.17 15.83 -27.35
C ASN A 241 34.31 16.22 -26.40
N SER A 242 34.01 17.02 -25.36
CA SER A 242 34.99 17.43 -24.35
C SER A 242 35.07 16.49 -23.15
N LYS A 243 34.14 15.52 -22.99
CA LYS A 243 34.05 14.62 -21.83
C LYS A 243 34.59 13.23 -22.16
N SER A 244 35.16 12.56 -21.15
CA SER A 244 35.63 11.19 -21.32
C SER A 244 34.45 10.23 -21.49
N PHE A 245 34.66 9.09 -22.15
CA PHE A 245 33.63 8.06 -22.28
C PHE A 245 33.05 7.62 -20.92
N CYS A 246 33.88 7.57 -19.88
CA CYS A 246 33.42 7.20 -18.53
C CYS A 246 32.48 8.26 -17.94
N ASP A 247 32.75 9.55 -18.19
CA ASP A 247 31.93 10.66 -17.69
C ASP A 247 30.63 10.79 -18.49
N LEU A 248 30.67 10.50 -19.79
CA LEU A 248 29.45 10.45 -20.61
C LEU A 248 28.55 9.29 -20.19
N VAL A 249 29.12 8.12 -19.91
CA VAL A 249 28.36 6.95 -19.43
C VAL A 249 27.80 7.19 -18.02
N SER A 250 28.52 7.87 -17.12
CA SER A 250 27.98 8.19 -15.80
C SER A 250 26.84 9.22 -15.87
N VAL A 251 26.98 10.28 -16.66
CA VAL A 251 25.92 11.28 -16.87
C VAL A 251 24.70 10.66 -17.54
N LEU A 252 24.91 9.80 -18.56
CA LEU A 252 23.81 9.08 -19.20
C LEU A 252 23.16 8.10 -18.23
N ASN A 253 23.91 7.40 -17.38
CA ASN A 253 23.31 6.52 -16.37
C ASN A 253 22.55 7.32 -15.32
N ASP A 254 23.07 8.44 -14.82
CA ASP A 254 22.36 9.27 -13.83
C ASP A 254 21.09 9.93 -14.40
N HIS A 255 21.05 10.19 -15.71
CA HIS A 255 19.92 10.80 -16.39
C HIS A 255 18.90 9.77 -16.91
N PHE A 256 19.34 8.58 -17.33
CA PHE A 256 18.50 7.57 -17.99
C PHE A 256 18.26 6.30 -17.18
N VAL A 257 19.04 6.02 -16.12
CA VAL A 257 18.66 5.00 -15.14
C VAL A 257 17.68 5.66 -14.18
N PRO A 258 16.43 5.16 -14.07
CA PRO A 258 15.45 5.72 -13.14
C PRO A 258 16.09 5.77 -11.76
N LYS A 259 16.10 6.91 -11.07
CA LYS A 259 16.44 6.93 -9.64
C LYS A 259 15.34 6.18 -8.93
N HIS A 260 15.61 4.94 -8.58
CA HIS A 260 14.62 4.12 -7.91
C HIS A 260 14.34 4.80 -6.56
N ASN A 261 13.08 4.89 -6.17
CA ASN A 261 12.75 5.54 -4.90
C ASN A 261 13.30 4.68 -3.75
N GLU A 262 14.44 5.09 -3.19
CA GLU A 262 15.15 4.38 -2.12
C GLU A 262 14.24 4.05 -0.94
N ILE A 263 13.24 4.91 -0.67
CA ILE A 263 12.26 4.72 0.40
C ILE A 263 11.36 3.52 0.07
N VAL A 264 10.84 3.44 -1.15
CA VAL A 264 9.98 2.34 -1.62
C VAL A 264 10.75 1.02 -1.66
N GLN A 265 12.01 1.06 -2.08
CA GLN A 265 12.89 -0.11 -2.11
C GLN A 265 13.21 -0.61 -0.71
N THR A 266 13.58 0.30 0.19
CA THR A 266 13.84 0.00 1.60
C THR A 266 12.58 -0.54 2.27
N PHE A 267 11.41 0.03 1.98
CA PHE A 267 10.13 -0.44 2.50
C PHE A 267 9.78 -1.84 1.98
N THR A 268 9.86 -2.07 0.67
CA THR A 268 9.57 -3.36 0.03
C THR A 268 10.50 -4.45 0.54
N PHE A 269 11.80 -4.13 0.63
CA PHE A 269 12.79 -5.01 1.23
C PHE A 269 12.49 -5.26 2.70
N SER A 270 12.09 -4.24 3.48
CA SER A 270 11.82 -4.35 4.92
C SER A 270 10.50 -5.05 5.26
N LYS A 271 9.52 -5.07 4.37
CA LYS A 271 8.23 -5.77 4.58
C LYS A 271 8.25 -7.23 4.15
N ARG A 272 9.38 -7.72 3.62
CA ARG A 272 9.49 -9.08 3.12
C ARG A 272 9.75 -10.09 4.24
N ASP A 273 8.68 -10.74 4.69
CA ASP A 273 8.69 -11.86 5.66
C ASP A 273 8.64 -13.21 4.97
N GLN A 274 9.27 -14.23 5.56
CA GLN A 274 9.22 -15.61 5.08
C GLN A 274 7.76 -16.08 5.01
N GLN A 275 7.38 -16.67 3.87
CA GLN A 275 6.02 -17.19 3.69
C GLN A 275 5.85 -18.58 4.33
N PRO A 276 4.62 -18.98 4.75
CA PRO A 276 4.37 -20.26 5.43
C PRO A 276 4.82 -21.53 4.70
N ASN A 277 4.96 -21.47 3.37
CA ASN A 277 5.37 -22.59 2.52
C ASN A 277 6.71 -22.34 1.81
N GLU A 278 7.46 -21.34 2.25
CA GLU A 278 8.73 -20.94 1.65
C GLU A 278 9.90 -21.46 2.49
N SER A 279 10.85 -22.14 1.85
CA SER A 279 12.08 -22.57 2.52
C SER A 279 13.00 -21.39 2.84
N ILE A 280 13.88 -21.55 3.83
CA ILE A 280 14.87 -20.54 4.19
C ILE A 280 15.76 -20.17 2.99
N VAL A 281 16.11 -21.15 2.15
CA VAL A 281 16.95 -20.92 0.96
C VAL A 281 16.22 -20.06 -0.07
N GLU A 282 14.95 -20.33 -0.34
CA GLU A 282 14.11 -19.54 -1.25
C GLU A 282 13.92 -18.12 -0.72
N TYR A 283 13.63 -17.98 0.57
CA TYR A 283 13.48 -16.68 1.23
C TYR A 283 14.74 -15.83 1.10
N VAL A 284 15.91 -16.39 1.43
CA VAL A 284 17.20 -15.69 1.32
C VAL A 284 17.54 -15.35 -0.13
N ALA A 285 17.20 -16.21 -1.09
CA ALA A 285 17.40 -15.94 -2.51
C ALA A 285 16.58 -14.71 -2.97
N VAL A 286 15.31 -14.63 -2.58
CA VAL A 286 14.44 -13.48 -2.88
C VAL A 286 14.98 -12.20 -2.23
N LEU A 287 15.41 -12.25 -0.98
CA LEU A 287 16.01 -11.10 -0.30
C LEU A 287 17.28 -10.60 -1.03
N ARG A 288 18.14 -11.52 -1.48
CA ARG A 288 19.35 -11.19 -2.24
C ARG A 288 19.02 -10.58 -3.60
N GLU A 289 18.00 -11.10 -4.28
CA GLU A 289 17.54 -10.56 -5.56
C GLU A 289 17.02 -9.12 -5.39
N LEU A 290 16.20 -8.88 -4.36
CA LEU A 290 15.71 -7.54 -4.03
C LEU A 290 16.86 -6.60 -3.69
N ALA A 291 17.81 -7.03 -2.86
CA ALA A 291 18.94 -6.20 -2.48
C ALA A 291 19.86 -5.86 -3.66
N ASN A 292 20.05 -6.79 -4.59
CA ASN A 292 20.81 -6.54 -5.82
C ASN A 292 20.07 -5.60 -6.78
N ARG A 293 18.75 -5.78 -6.93
CA ARG A 293 17.91 -4.90 -7.76
C ARG A 293 17.90 -3.47 -7.24
N TYR A 294 17.98 -3.29 -5.92
CA TYR A 294 17.89 -1.99 -5.26
C TYR A 294 19.25 -1.34 -4.95
N ASN A 295 20.35 -2.04 -5.25
CA ASN A 295 21.72 -1.56 -5.13
C ASN A 295 22.05 -0.83 -3.81
N PHE A 296 21.79 -1.48 -2.67
CA PHE A 296 22.09 -0.93 -1.33
C PHE A 296 23.60 -0.79 -1.00
N GLY A 297 24.48 -0.98 -1.99
CA GLY A 297 25.92 -0.77 -1.88
C GLY A 297 26.57 -1.52 -0.71
N THR A 298 27.39 -0.82 0.07
CA THR A 298 28.17 -1.39 1.18
C THR A 298 27.33 -1.89 2.35
N PHE A 299 26.06 -1.50 2.46
CA PHE A 299 25.16 -1.89 3.55
C PHE A 299 24.37 -3.18 3.26
N THR A 300 24.46 -3.71 2.05
CA THR A 300 23.70 -4.89 1.58
C THR A 300 23.72 -6.06 2.56
N ASN A 301 24.90 -6.48 3.03
CA ASN A 301 25.01 -7.61 3.95
C ASN A 301 24.38 -7.36 5.33
N ARG A 302 24.44 -6.11 5.80
CA ARG A 302 23.84 -5.70 7.07
C ARG A 302 22.31 -5.73 6.98
N LEU A 303 21.75 -5.18 5.90
CA LEU A 303 20.31 -5.15 5.65
C LEU A 303 19.74 -6.55 5.43
N LEU A 304 20.44 -7.41 4.69
CA LEU A 304 20.07 -8.82 4.54
C LEU A 304 20.05 -9.56 5.87
N TRP A 305 21.01 -9.28 6.76
CA TRP A 305 21.02 -9.88 8.09
C TRP A 305 19.85 -9.37 8.94
N ASP A 306 19.63 -8.04 8.97
CA ASP A 306 18.55 -7.43 9.76
C ASP A 306 17.17 -7.93 9.30
N ARG A 307 16.93 -8.02 7.98
CA ARG A 307 15.67 -8.53 7.42
C ARG A 307 15.49 -10.03 7.65
N LEU A 308 16.54 -10.83 7.46
CA LEU A 308 16.49 -12.28 7.72
C LEU A 308 16.06 -12.56 9.17
N VAL A 309 16.67 -11.88 10.14
CA VAL A 309 16.34 -12.08 11.56
C VAL A 309 14.91 -11.64 11.86
N GLN A 310 14.47 -10.49 11.33
CA GLN A 310 13.12 -9.98 11.59
C GLN A 310 12.01 -10.80 10.92
N GLY A 311 12.27 -11.35 9.73
CA GLY A 311 11.24 -11.99 8.90
C GLY A 311 11.25 -13.51 8.88
N ILE A 312 12.17 -14.18 9.60
CA ILE A 312 12.17 -15.65 9.72
C ILE A 312 11.00 -16.12 10.59
N MET A 313 10.36 -17.23 10.20
CA MET A 313 9.21 -17.78 10.94
C MET A 313 9.61 -18.56 12.19
N ASP A 314 10.80 -19.16 12.21
CA ASP A 314 11.28 -19.93 13.37
C ASP A 314 11.75 -19.00 14.48
N GLU A 315 10.87 -18.75 15.45
CA GLU A 315 11.15 -17.91 16.62
C GLU A 315 12.32 -18.42 17.48
N THR A 316 12.63 -19.72 17.43
CA THR A 316 13.75 -20.30 18.19
C THR A 316 15.07 -19.86 17.56
N VAL A 317 15.17 -19.99 16.23
CA VAL A 317 16.32 -19.53 15.45
C VAL A 317 16.44 -18.00 15.53
N GLN A 318 15.32 -17.28 15.45
CA GLN A 318 15.31 -15.82 15.59
C GLN A 318 15.93 -15.39 16.94
N ARG A 319 15.50 -15.99 18.05
CA ARG A 319 16.05 -15.71 19.39
C ARG A 319 17.53 -16.04 19.49
N GLU A 320 17.97 -17.15 18.91
CA GLU A 320 19.39 -17.53 18.89
C GLU A 320 20.23 -16.52 18.09
N MET A 321 19.74 -16.06 16.93
CA MET A 321 20.41 -15.03 16.13
C MET A 321 20.51 -13.68 16.86
N LEU A 322 19.45 -13.27 17.57
CA LEU A 322 19.43 -12.05 18.37
C LEU A 322 20.38 -12.10 19.58
N SER A 323 20.78 -13.30 20.03
CA SER A 323 21.72 -13.48 21.13
C SER A 323 23.20 -13.34 20.75
N LYS A 324 23.52 -13.22 19.44
CA LYS A 324 24.90 -13.08 18.94
C LYS A 324 25.37 -11.62 18.96
N ASN A 325 26.65 -11.42 19.29
CA ASN A 325 27.28 -10.08 19.35
C ASN A 325 27.76 -9.54 17.98
N GLU A 326 27.72 -10.35 16.92
CA GLU A 326 28.24 -9.98 15.60
C GLU A 326 27.24 -10.31 14.49
N ARG A 327 27.10 -9.40 13.51
CA ARG A 327 26.22 -9.57 12.34
C ARG A 327 26.97 -10.29 11.22
N LYS A 328 26.94 -11.62 11.24
CA LYS A 328 27.54 -12.47 10.21
C LYS A 328 26.48 -13.16 9.36
N LEU A 329 26.15 -12.58 8.20
CA LEU A 329 25.10 -13.05 7.29
C LEU A 329 25.22 -14.53 6.92
N ASN A 330 26.40 -14.99 6.52
CA ASN A 330 26.59 -16.38 6.10
C ASN A 330 26.41 -17.38 7.26
N GLU A 331 26.82 -17.00 8.48
CA GLU A 331 26.60 -17.84 9.66
C GLU A 331 25.12 -17.90 10.04
N ALA A 332 24.40 -16.78 9.92
CA ALA A 332 22.96 -16.73 10.17
C ALA A 332 22.19 -17.61 9.16
N ILE A 333 22.51 -17.51 7.86
CA ILE A 333 21.90 -18.36 6.83
C ILE A 333 22.18 -19.84 7.12
N SER A 334 23.44 -20.20 7.42
CA SER A 334 23.81 -21.59 7.74
C SER A 334 23.06 -22.14 8.95
N MET A 335 22.87 -21.32 9.98
CA MET A 335 22.12 -21.68 11.19
C MET A 335 20.63 -21.93 10.89
N ALA A 336 19.99 -21.01 10.16
CA ALA A 336 18.58 -21.14 9.79
C ALA A 336 18.33 -22.37 8.91
N VAL A 337 19.16 -22.61 7.90
CA VAL A 337 19.06 -23.79 7.03
C VAL A 337 19.30 -25.09 7.81
N SER A 338 20.23 -25.09 8.77
CA SER A 338 20.47 -26.27 9.61
C SER A 338 19.30 -26.57 10.54
N SER A 339 18.69 -25.54 11.14
CA SER A 339 17.50 -25.70 11.99
C SER A 339 16.32 -26.23 11.19
N GLU A 340 16.08 -25.68 9.99
CA GLU A 340 15.03 -26.13 9.07
C GLU A 340 15.19 -27.63 8.74
N ALA A 341 16.41 -28.06 8.40
CA ALA A 341 16.70 -29.47 8.11
C ALA A 341 16.47 -30.38 9.33
N VAL A 342 16.85 -29.94 10.54
CA VAL A 342 16.62 -30.67 11.79
C VAL A 342 15.12 -30.77 12.09
N ALA A 343 14.37 -29.68 11.97
CA ALA A 343 12.93 -29.66 12.18
C ALA A 343 12.20 -30.57 11.19
N GLN A 344 12.60 -30.54 9.92
CA GLN A 344 12.06 -31.43 8.89
C GLN A 344 12.37 -32.90 9.19
N HIS A 345 13.61 -33.21 9.60
CA HIS A 345 14.00 -34.57 9.98
C HIS A 345 13.22 -35.06 11.21
N GLN A 346 13.06 -34.24 12.25
CA GLN A 346 12.25 -34.56 13.43
C GLN A 346 10.78 -34.78 13.07
N ARG A 347 10.22 -33.96 12.17
CA ARG A 347 8.84 -34.12 11.67
C ARG A 347 8.65 -35.45 10.95
N VAL A 348 9.57 -35.81 10.05
CA VAL A 348 9.56 -37.10 9.35
C VAL A 348 9.66 -38.25 10.35
N MET A 349 10.61 -38.18 11.29
CA MET A 349 10.81 -39.21 12.32
C MET A 349 9.56 -39.41 13.19
N ARG A 350 8.89 -38.33 13.61
CA ARG A 350 7.61 -38.38 14.36
C ARG A 350 6.48 -39.00 13.54
N LEU A 351 6.37 -38.67 12.26
CA LEU A 351 5.37 -39.24 11.36
C LEU A 351 5.62 -40.74 11.13
N THR A 352 6.87 -41.17 10.90
CA THR A 352 7.21 -42.60 10.79
C THR A 352 6.95 -43.36 12.08
N SER A 353 7.24 -42.78 13.24
CA SER A 353 6.97 -43.43 14.54
C SER A 353 5.46 -43.48 14.85
N ALA A 354 4.69 -42.43 14.54
CA ALA A 354 3.22 -42.47 14.65
C ALA A 354 2.58 -43.50 13.69
N THR A 355 3.16 -43.66 12.49
CA THR A 355 2.70 -44.68 11.54
C THR A 355 3.01 -46.09 12.05
N LEU A 356 4.20 -46.33 12.60
CA LEU A 356 4.59 -47.61 13.22
C LEU A 356 3.72 -47.98 14.42
N VAL A 357 3.37 -47.01 15.28
CA VAL A 357 2.43 -47.21 16.40
C VAL A 357 1.03 -47.56 15.87
N GLY A 358 0.56 -46.88 14.82
CA GLY A 358 -0.72 -47.20 14.17
C GLY A 358 -0.77 -48.61 13.55
N TYR A 359 0.34 -49.11 13.00
CA TYR A 359 0.44 -50.49 12.52
C TYR A 359 0.48 -51.52 13.67
N GLN A 360 1.13 -51.22 14.79
CA GLN A 360 1.14 -52.07 16.00
C GLN A 360 -0.24 -52.14 16.68
N ASP A 361 -1.00 -51.03 16.67
CA ASP A 361 -2.37 -50.98 17.20
C ASP A 361 -3.36 -51.76 16.31
N GLN A 362 -3.15 -51.80 14.99
CA GLN A 362 -3.93 -52.67 14.09
C GLN A 362 -3.58 -54.17 14.25
N GLU A 363 -2.31 -54.52 14.46
CA GLU A 363 -1.90 -55.91 14.72
C GLU A 363 -2.43 -56.44 16.06
N THR A 364 -2.40 -55.61 17.11
CA THR A 364 -2.96 -55.97 18.42
C THR A 364 -4.48 -56.09 18.40
N GLY A 365 -5.18 -55.20 17.68
CA GLY A 365 -6.63 -55.30 17.44
C GLY A 365 -7.03 -56.57 16.67
N LEU A 366 -6.26 -56.97 15.65
CA LEU A 366 -6.49 -58.21 14.90
C LEU A 366 -6.21 -59.46 15.75
N LEU A 367 -5.18 -59.44 16.61
CA LEU A 367 -4.88 -60.51 17.56
C LEU A 367 -5.96 -60.64 18.64
N GLU A 368 -6.52 -59.52 19.11
CA GLU A 368 -7.59 -59.49 20.11
C GLU A 368 -8.91 -60.00 19.54
N ILE A 369 -9.25 -59.65 18.29
CA ILE A 369 -10.39 -60.22 17.55
C ILE A 369 -10.21 -61.74 17.38
N HIS A 370 -9.00 -62.23 17.06
CA HIS A 370 -8.72 -63.66 16.97
C HIS A 370 -8.81 -64.38 18.32
N ARG A 371 -8.45 -63.71 19.42
CA ARG A 371 -8.54 -64.22 20.80
C ARG A 371 -9.98 -64.29 21.28
N LEU A 372 -10.79 -63.25 21.02
CA LEU A 372 -12.22 -63.20 21.32
C LEU A 372 -13.00 -64.25 20.51
N SER A 373 -12.65 -64.45 19.23
CA SER A 373 -13.27 -65.46 18.38
C SER A 373 -12.95 -66.90 18.84
N ARG A 374 -11.71 -67.17 19.32
CA ARG A 374 -11.37 -68.45 19.97
C ARG A 374 -12.12 -68.66 21.29
N ASN A 375 -12.24 -67.64 22.13
CA ASN A 375 -12.96 -67.74 23.40
C ASN A 375 -14.46 -68.01 23.17
N HIS A 376 -15.06 -67.42 22.13
CA HIS A 376 -16.45 -67.67 21.78
C HIS A 376 -16.68 -69.11 21.27
N GLN A 377 -15.74 -69.68 20.50
CA GLN A 377 -15.78 -71.11 20.13
C GLN A 377 -15.60 -72.06 21.32
N PHE A 378 -14.79 -71.68 22.32
CA PHE A 378 -14.65 -72.47 23.56
C PHE A 378 -15.90 -72.39 24.46
N GLN A 379 -16.57 -71.24 24.55
CA GLN A 379 -17.85 -71.11 25.27
C GLN A 379 -18.99 -71.89 24.59
N GLN A 380 -19.05 -71.93 23.25
CA GLN A 380 -20.04 -72.75 22.54
C GLN A 380 -19.79 -74.26 22.70
N ARG A 381 -18.52 -74.71 22.82
CA ARG A 381 -18.20 -76.11 23.17
C ARG A 381 -18.54 -76.45 24.63
N GLY A 382 -18.43 -75.49 25.55
CA GLY A 382 -18.88 -75.65 26.94
C GLY A 382 -20.41 -75.78 27.06
N ALA A 383 -21.17 -74.97 26.33
CA ALA A 383 -22.63 -75.00 26.32
C ALA A 383 -23.20 -76.30 25.67
N ASN A 384 -22.57 -76.80 24.59
CA ASN A 384 -22.97 -78.06 23.96
C ASN A 384 -22.71 -79.31 24.82
N ASN A 385 -21.76 -79.27 25.76
CA ASN A 385 -21.51 -80.37 26.69
C ASN A 385 -22.46 -80.38 27.90
N GLN A 386 -23.12 -79.27 28.22
CA GLN A 386 -24.20 -79.24 29.22
C GLN A 386 -25.55 -79.67 28.62
N GLN A 387 -25.82 -79.39 27.34
CA GLN A 387 -27.02 -79.90 26.64
C GLN A 387 -26.96 -81.41 26.29
N LYS A 388 -25.76 -82.02 26.18
CA LYS A 388 -25.61 -83.48 26.07
C LYS A 388 -25.75 -84.25 27.40
N LYS A 389 -25.71 -83.57 28.56
CA LYS A 389 -25.99 -84.20 29.87
C LYS A 389 -27.48 -84.19 30.23
N PHE A 390 -28.28 -83.26 29.70
CA PHE A 390 -29.74 -83.24 29.89
C PHE A 390 -30.52 -84.16 28.94
N SER A 391 -29.94 -84.61 27.83
CA SER A 391 -30.58 -85.53 26.87
C SER A 391 -30.38 -87.02 27.16
N LYS A 392 -29.72 -87.38 28.27
CA LYS A 392 -29.54 -88.77 28.74
C LYS A 392 -30.46 -89.19 29.89
N SER A 393 -31.40 -88.34 30.33
CA SER A 393 -32.33 -88.65 31.43
C SER A 393 -33.76 -89.00 30.99
N THR A 394 -34.06 -89.08 29.69
CA THR A 394 -35.46 -89.28 29.22
C THR A 394 -35.60 -90.36 28.14
N LYS A 395 -34.86 -91.46 28.28
CA LYS A 395 -35.17 -92.73 27.60
C LYS A 395 -34.91 -93.89 28.55
N GLY A 396 -35.95 -94.32 29.24
CA GLY A 396 -35.87 -95.43 30.18
C GLY A 396 -37.17 -95.67 30.94
N SER A 397 -38.27 -95.92 30.23
CA SER A 397 -39.41 -96.67 30.77
C SER A 397 -40.28 -97.13 29.61
N THR A 398 -40.18 -98.42 29.26
CA THR A 398 -41.28 -99.33 28.91
C THR A 398 -40.67 -100.69 28.60
N VAL A 399 -40.64 -101.61 29.57
CA VAL A 399 -40.77 -103.05 29.34
C VAL A 399 -41.51 -103.64 30.56
N LEU A 400 -42.70 -104.19 30.27
CA LEU A 400 -43.54 -105.12 31.04
C LEU A 400 -43.98 -104.77 32.46
#